data_AF-L7JN16-F1
#
_entry.id   AF-L7JN16-F1
#
_cell.length_a   1.000
_cell.length_b   1.000
_cell.length_c   1.000
_cell.angle_alpha   90.00
_cell.angle_beta   90.00
_cell.angle_gamma   90.00
#
_symmetry.space_group_name_H-M   'P 1'
#
loop_
_entity.id
_entity.type
_entity.pdbx_description
1 polymer ?
#
loop_
_entity_poly.entity_id
_entity_poly.type
_entity_poly.pdbx_seq_one_letter_code
_entity_poly.pdbx_strand_id
1 'polypeptide(L)'
;MEEQELGAHDALPIEFLDPIKALWVDAGVKKAIAKGNEFALHDNLDYFCDDLDRIWDKSYVPTDQDLLRSRLRTTGITETVFDLGQLTYRMFDVGGQRSERKKWIHCFENVNCLLFLVAISGYDQCLVEDKDGNQMNEALMLWESIANSHWFTKSALILFLNKMDLFKEKITKSPITEYGFTDYHGPSDDWKQTSKYFMDKFRALNRNPEKEIYGHFTNATDTNLLKITMTSVQDMIIQRNLKQLIL
;
A
#
# COMPACT_ATOMS: atom_id res chain seq x y z
N MET A 1 26.26 -2.43 26.47
CA MET A 1 25.24 -1.37 26.39
C MET A 1 23.93 -2.08 26.57
N GLU A 2 23.20 -1.79 27.64
CA GLU A 2 21.79 -2.16 27.71
C GLU A 2 21.08 -1.39 26.59
N GLU A 3 20.33 -2.08 25.75
CA GLU A 3 19.47 -1.44 24.74
C GLU A 3 18.37 -0.70 25.49
N GLN A 4 18.52 0.62 25.63
CA GLN A 4 17.47 1.46 26.18
C GLN A 4 16.46 1.76 25.07
N GLU A 5 15.26 1.18 25.17
CA GLU A 5 14.16 1.54 24.30
C GLU A 5 13.70 2.98 24.60
N LEU A 6 13.53 3.79 23.56
CA LEU A 6 13.00 5.14 23.67
C LEU A 6 11.50 5.08 23.99
N GLY A 7 11.08 5.76 25.05
CA GLY A 7 9.69 5.99 25.38
C GLY A 7 9.03 7.03 24.48
N ALA A 8 7.69 7.08 24.49
CA ALA A 8 6.89 7.98 23.64
C ALA A 8 7.13 9.48 23.90
N HIS A 9 7.78 9.83 25.02
CA HIS A 9 8.09 11.21 25.40
C HIS A 9 9.59 11.48 25.45
N ASP A 10 10.42 10.50 25.09
CA ASP A 10 11.86 10.66 25.07
C ASP A 10 12.28 11.41 23.80
N ALA A 11 13.20 12.35 23.96
CA ALA A 11 13.82 13.00 22.81
C ALA A 11 14.74 12.00 22.10
N LEU A 12 14.85 12.12 20.77
CA LEU A 12 15.82 11.35 20.01
C LEU A 12 17.24 11.70 20.49
N PRO A 13 18.12 10.71 20.72
CA PRO A 13 19.46 10.99 21.23
C PRO A 13 20.24 11.83 20.21
N ILE A 14 20.78 12.96 20.67
CA ILE A 14 21.39 13.97 19.81
C ILE A 14 22.69 13.47 19.18
N GLU A 15 23.37 12.54 19.84
CA GLU A 15 24.59 11.89 19.36
C GLU A 15 24.39 11.10 18.07
N PHE A 16 23.16 10.73 17.71
CA PHE A 16 22.86 10.03 16.46
C PHE A 16 22.56 10.96 15.28
N LEU A 17 22.26 12.25 15.52
CA LEU A 17 21.87 13.17 14.45
C LEU A 17 22.97 13.32 13.38
N ASP A 18 24.16 13.71 13.80
CA ASP A 18 25.28 13.95 12.87
C ASP A 18 25.76 12.67 12.18
N PRO A 19 25.89 11.51 12.86
CA PRO A 19 26.19 10.24 12.20
C PRO A 19 25.16 9.84 11.15
N ILE A 20 23.85 9.98 11.43
CA ILE A 20 22.80 9.63 10.45
C ILE A 20 22.86 10.56 9.25
N LYS A 21 23.05 11.87 9.46
CA LYS A 21 23.25 12.84 8.36
C LYS A 21 24.47 12.48 7.50
N ALA A 22 25.59 12.14 8.13
CA ALA A 22 26.81 11.76 7.43
C ALA A 22 26.60 10.49 6.59
N LEU A 23 25.91 9.48 7.14
CA LEU A 23 25.53 8.29 6.39
C LEU A 23 24.57 8.60 5.25
N TRP A 24 23.61 9.51 5.46
CA TRP A 24 22.61 9.85 4.45
C TRP A 24 23.21 10.43 3.16
N VAL A 25 24.28 11.22 3.30
CA VAL A 25 24.98 11.84 2.16
C VAL A 25 26.13 11.00 1.61
N ASP A 26 26.48 9.89 2.27
CA ASP A 26 27.57 9.01 1.83
C ASP A 26 27.24 8.33 0.49
N ALA A 27 28.23 8.34 -0.42
CA ALA A 27 28.05 7.80 -1.76
C ALA A 27 27.86 6.28 -1.78
N GLY A 28 28.47 5.55 -0.84
CA GLY A 28 28.28 4.11 -0.68
C GLY A 28 26.88 3.78 -0.17
N VAL A 29 26.41 4.52 0.84
CA VAL A 29 25.04 4.39 1.38
C VAL A 29 23.99 4.73 0.33
N LYS A 30 24.15 5.83 -0.42
CA LYS A 30 23.24 6.18 -1.53
C LYS A 30 23.20 5.09 -2.62
N LYS A 31 24.34 4.46 -2.94
CA LYS A 31 24.38 3.32 -3.87
C LYS A 31 23.67 2.08 -3.31
N ALA A 32 23.75 1.82 -2.01
CA ALA A 32 23.04 0.73 -1.37
C ALA A 32 21.52 0.98 -1.36
N ILE A 33 21.09 2.20 -1.03
CA ILE A 33 19.66 2.61 -1.07
C ILE A 33 19.09 2.49 -2.47
N ALA A 34 19.86 2.83 -3.51
CA ALA A 34 19.44 2.66 -4.90
C ALA A 34 19.13 1.19 -5.29
N LYS A 35 19.67 0.22 -4.53
CA LYS A 35 19.36 -1.21 -4.63
C LYS A 35 18.34 -1.67 -3.58
N GLY A 36 17.62 -0.74 -2.95
CA GLY A 36 16.70 -1.03 -1.85
C GLY A 36 15.57 -2.00 -2.22
N ASN A 37 15.25 -2.13 -3.51
CA ASN A 37 14.30 -3.11 -4.03
C ASN A 37 14.75 -4.57 -3.78
N GLU A 38 16.05 -4.83 -3.69
CA GLU A 38 16.63 -6.16 -3.38
C GLU A 38 16.52 -6.53 -1.89
N PHE A 39 16.26 -5.55 -1.00
CA PHE A 39 16.30 -5.72 0.46
C PHE A 39 15.02 -5.30 1.18
N ALA A 40 13.91 -5.08 0.46
CA ALA A 40 12.64 -4.61 0.98
C ALA A 40 12.76 -3.30 1.81
N LEU A 41 13.65 -2.41 1.35
CA LEU A 41 13.90 -1.12 1.99
C LEU A 41 12.63 -0.25 1.98
N HIS A 42 12.42 0.52 3.04
CA HIS A 42 11.24 1.39 3.14
C HIS A 42 11.35 2.60 2.22
N ASP A 43 10.23 2.97 1.62
CA ASP A 43 10.08 4.06 0.65
C ASP A 43 9.89 5.45 1.29
N ASN A 44 9.88 5.51 2.63
CA ASN A 44 9.78 6.75 3.39
C ASN A 44 11.14 7.28 3.88
N LEU A 45 12.25 6.62 3.53
CA LEU A 45 13.58 7.01 3.99
C LEU A 45 13.95 8.42 3.51
N ASP A 46 13.78 8.72 2.22
CA ASP A 46 14.10 10.06 1.71
C ASP A 46 13.29 11.15 2.45
N TYR A 47 12.00 10.90 2.68
CA TYR A 47 11.12 11.84 3.38
C TYR A 47 11.61 12.21 4.79
N PHE A 48 12.04 11.23 5.58
CA PHE A 48 12.49 11.49 6.95
C PHE A 48 13.97 11.92 6.99
N CYS A 49 14.83 11.32 6.18
CA CYS A 49 16.26 11.59 6.21
C CYS A 49 16.63 12.94 5.57
N ASP A 50 15.80 13.48 4.67
CA ASP A 50 16.02 14.80 4.09
C ASP A 50 15.72 15.95 5.07
N ASP A 51 15.01 15.67 6.18
CA ASP A 51 14.61 16.69 7.17
C ASP A 51 14.84 16.21 8.61
N LEU A 52 16.02 15.62 8.85
CA LEU A 52 16.42 15.10 10.16
C LEU A 52 16.46 16.20 11.24
N ASP A 53 16.82 17.43 10.88
CA ASP A 53 16.86 18.55 11.83
C ASP A 53 15.48 18.84 12.42
N ARG A 54 14.43 18.87 11.59
CA ARG A 54 13.06 19.07 12.05
C ARG A 54 12.62 17.95 12.99
N ILE A 55 12.98 16.70 12.68
CA ILE A 55 12.59 15.52 13.45
C ILE A 55 13.33 15.47 14.81
N TRP A 56 14.58 15.90 14.85
CA TRP A 56 15.40 15.96 16.08
C TRP A 56 15.17 17.23 16.91
N ASP A 57 14.39 18.19 16.41
CA ASP A 57 14.07 19.40 17.17
C ASP A 57 13.28 19.06 18.45
N LYS A 58 13.63 19.69 19.57
CA LYS A 58 12.98 19.43 20.87
C LYS A 58 11.51 19.81 20.91
N SER A 59 11.08 20.69 20.01
CA SER A 59 9.70 21.14 19.83
C SER A 59 8.99 20.43 18.68
N TYR A 60 9.60 19.37 18.12
CA TYR A 60 9.02 18.59 17.04
C TYR A 60 7.63 18.06 17.42
N VAL A 61 6.67 18.39 16.58
CA VAL A 61 5.32 17.82 16.58
C VAL A 61 5.11 17.19 15.21
N PRO A 62 4.81 15.87 15.13
CA PRO A 62 4.54 15.23 13.86
C PRO A 62 3.40 15.91 13.11
N THR A 63 3.64 16.20 11.83
CA THR A 63 2.59 16.65 10.92
C THR A 63 1.74 15.48 10.47
N ASP A 64 0.56 15.75 9.91
CA ASP A 64 -0.27 14.72 9.28
C ASP A 64 0.52 13.94 8.21
N GLN A 65 1.44 14.61 7.51
CA GLN A 65 2.28 13.97 6.49
C GLN A 65 3.31 13.01 7.10
N ASP A 66 3.85 13.32 8.27
CA ASP A 66 4.74 12.43 9.03
C ASP A 66 3.96 11.20 9.48
N LEU A 67 2.74 11.38 9.99
CA LEU A 67 1.86 10.29 10.41
C LEU A 67 1.53 9.37 9.22
N LEU A 68 1.13 9.94 8.07
CA LEU A 68 0.80 9.17 6.86
C LEU A 68 2.00 8.43 6.25
N ARG A 69 3.23 8.91 6.45
CA ARG A 69 4.46 8.27 5.96
C ARG A 69 5.14 7.39 6.99
N SER A 70 4.74 7.49 8.26
CA SER A 70 5.22 6.61 9.32
C SER A 70 4.79 5.18 9.03
N ARG A 71 5.67 4.22 9.32
CA ARG A 71 5.38 2.81 9.12
C ARG A 71 5.23 2.13 10.47
N LEU A 72 3.99 1.80 10.82
CA LEU A 72 3.69 0.88 11.90
C LEU A 72 3.21 -0.44 11.31
N ARG A 73 3.77 -1.55 11.79
CA ARG A 73 3.32 -2.88 11.37
C ARG A 73 1.94 -3.14 12.00
N THR A 74 0.87 -3.15 11.20
CA THR A 74 -0.43 -3.62 11.65
C THR A 74 -0.36 -5.10 12.02
N THR A 75 -0.76 -5.43 13.25
CA THR A 75 -0.91 -6.80 13.73
C THR A 75 -2.34 -6.99 14.21
N GLY A 76 -2.91 -8.17 13.94
CA GLY A 76 -4.30 -8.46 14.24
C GLY A 76 -5.29 -7.77 13.30
N ILE A 77 -6.46 -7.47 13.86
CA ILE A 77 -7.60 -6.86 13.18
C ILE A 77 -8.01 -5.66 14.03
N THR A 78 -8.07 -4.49 13.40
CA THR A 78 -8.54 -3.26 14.04
C THR A 78 -9.85 -2.84 13.40
N GLU A 79 -10.82 -2.48 14.23
CA GLU A 79 -12.10 -1.97 13.78
C GLU A 79 -12.16 -0.46 14.02
N THR A 80 -12.60 0.29 13.02
CA THR A 80 -12.91 1.72 13.15
C THR A 80 -14.32 1.97 12.65
N VAL A 81 -15.13 2.62 13.49
CA VAL A 81 -16.49 3.03 13.15
C VAL A 81 -16.50 4.54 12.98
N PHE A 82 -17.02 5.01 11.85
CA PHE A 82 -17.13 6.44 11.58
C PHE A 82 -18.36 6.75 10.73
N ASP A 83 -18.92 7.93 10.91
CA ASP A 83 -20.03 8.43 10.11
C ASP A 83 -19.53 9.26 8.93
N LEU A 84 -20.10 9.03 7.75
CA LEU A 84 -19.83 9.81 6.55
C LEU A 84 -21.16 10.18 5.88
N GLY A 85 -21.61 11.41 6.15
CA GLY A 85 -22.94 11.87 5.75
C GLY A 85 -24.03 11.19 6.59
N GLN A 86 -24.93 10.45 5.94
CA GLN A 86 -26.02 9.72 6.60
C GLN A 86 -25.73 8.23 6.82
N LEU A 87 -24.52 7.77 6.45
CA LEU A 87 -24.13 6.38 6.52
C LEU A 87 -23.05 6.18 7.58
N THR A 88 -23.22 5.14 8.39
CA THR A 88 -22.20 4.67 9.34
C THR A 88 -21.37 3.58 8.67
N TYR A 89 -20.06 3.77 8.65
CA TYR A 89 -19.10 2.82 8.11
C TYR A 89 -18.41 2.07 9.24
N ARG A 90 -18.29 0.75 9.07
CA ARG A 90 -17.51 -0.14 9.93
C ARG A 90 -16.35 -0.68 9.11
N MET A 91 -15.17 -0.10 9.30
CA MET A 91 -13.96 -0.44 8.56
C MET A 91 -13.09 -1.38 9.39
N PHE A 92 -12.67 -2.48 8.77
CA PHE A 92 -11.73 -3.43 9.35
C PHE A 92 -10.38 -3.29 8.65
N ASP A 93 -9.36 -2.89 9.39
CA ASP A 93 -7.96 -2.94 8.94
C ASP A 93 -7.32 -4.23 9.44
N VAL A 94 -6.64 -4.94 8.53
CA VAL A 94 -6.09 -6.27 8.79
C VAL A 94 -4.62 -6.33 8.40
N GLY A 95 -3.79 -6.98 9.22
CA GLY A 95 -2.38 -7.18 8.90
C GLY A 95 -2.19 -7.96 7.59
N GLY A 96 -1.38 -7.43 6.66
CA GLY A 96 -1.13 -8.02 5.34
C GLY A 96 -0.06 -9.12 5.27
N GLN A 97 0.75 -9.26 6.32
CA GLN A 97 1.86 -10.22 6.39
C GLN A 97 1.34 -11.66 6.40
N ARG A 98 2.13 -12.61 5.86
CA ARG A 98 1.72 -14.02 5.73
C ARG A 98 1.28 -14.63 7.08
N SER A 99 1.94 -14.25 8.17
CA SER A 99 1.59 -14.66 9.54
C SER A 99 0.21 -14.17 10.01
N GLU A 100 -0.25 -13.04 9.50
CA GLU A 100 -1.50 -12.37 9.92
C GLU A 100 -2.71 -12.86 9.12
N ARG A 101 -2.51 -13.33 7.88
CA ARG A 101 -3.60 -13.72 6.96
C ARG A 101 -4.52 -14.82 7.50
N LYS A 102 -4.03 -15.69 8.38
CA LYS A 102 -4.86 -16.73 9.03
C LYS A 102 -6.00 -16.13 9.88
N LYS A 103 -5.83 -14.88 10.35
CA LYS A 103 -6.82 -14.19 11.18
C LYS A 103 -7.95 -13.58 10.35
N TRP A 104 -7.76 -13.35 9.06
CA TRP A 104 -8.68 -12.61 8.20
C TRP A 104 -10.10 -13.19 8.17
N ILE A 105 -10.24 -14.52 8.26
CA ILE A 105 -11.55 -15.17 8.26
C ILE A 105 -12.48 -14.67 9.38
N HIS A 106 -11.93 -14.11 10.47
CA HIS A 106 -12.69 -13.57 11.59
C HIS A 106 -13.43 -12.25 11.27
N CYS A 107 -13.16 -11.61 10.12
CA CYS A 107 -13.84 -10.39 9.71
C CYS A 107 -14.50 -10.49 8.31
N PHE A 108 -14.63 -11.70 7.75
CA PHE A 108 -15.12 -11.90 6.38
C PHE A 108 -16.65 -12.07 6.28
N GLU A 109 -17.35 -12.23 7.41
CA GLU A 109 -18.80 -12.34 7.42
C GLU A 109 -19.49 -10.99 7.15
N ASN A 110 -20.48 -11.01 6.26
CA ASN A 110 -21.35 -9.87 5.93
C ASN A 110 -20.61 -8.59 5.49
N VAL A 111 -19.45 -8.74 4.86
CA VAL A 111 -18.70 -7.61 4.29
C VAL A 111 -19.43 -7.07 3.06
N ASN A 112 -19.88 -5.81 3.10
CA ASN A 112 -20.50 -5.16 1.94
C ASN A 112 -19.49 -4.89 0.82
N CYS A 113 -18.27 -4.53 1.18
CA CYS A 113 -17.23 -4.12 0.26
C CYS A 113 -15.85 -4.56 0.74
N LEU A 114 -15.09 -5.18 -0.15
CA LEU A 114 -13.67 -5.47 0.05
C LEU A 114 -12.85 -4.41 -0.68
N LEU A 115 -11.97 -3.73 0.06
CA LEU A 115 -10.96 -2.82 -0.49
C LEU A 115 -9.60 -3.48 -0.40
N PHE A 116 -9.02 -3.82 -1.56
CA PHE A 116 -7.72 -4.46 -1.65
C PHE A 116 -6.67 -3.46 -2.14
N LEU A 117 -5.63 -3.26 -1.35
CA LEU A 117 -4.54 -2.33 -1.69
C LEU A 117 -3.33 -3.11 -2.22
N VAL A 118 -2.78 -2.60 -3.33
CA VAL A 118 -1.56 -3.09 -3.95
C VAL A 118 -0.60 -1.94 -4.09
N ALA A 119 0.63 -2.10 -3.59
CA ALA A 119 1.72 -1.20 -3.95
C ALA A 119 2.15 -1.48 -5.39
N ILE A 120 1.71 -0.67 -6.34
CA ILE A 120 2.05 -0.91 -7.75
C ILE A 120 3.54 -0.70 -8.01
N SER A 121 4.19 0.13 -7.20
CA SER A 121 5.65 0.30 -7.16
C SER A 121 6.42 -0.93 -6.67
N GLY A 122 5.72 -1.99 -6.23
CA GLY A 122 6.28 -3.24 -5.72
C GLY A 122 6.67 -4.26 -6.79
N TYR A 123 6.56 -3.91 -8.08
CA TYR A 123 6.83 -4.86 -9.17
C TYR A 123 8.27 -5.34 -9.25
N ASP A 124 9.23 -4.58 -8.72
CA ASP A 124 10.67 -4.90 -8.68
C ASP A 124 11.17 -5.21 -7.26
N GLN A 125 10.27 -5.25 -6.27
CA GLN A 125 10.62 -5.38 -4.85
C GLN A 125 10.48 -6.82 -4.37
N CYS A 126 11.42 -7.22 -3.51
CA CYS A 126 11.28 -8.46 -2.74
C CYS A 126 10.32 -8.30 -1.55
N LEU A 127 9.87 -9.42 -0.98
CA LEU A 127 9.09 -9.41 0.25
C LEU A 127 10.00 -9.29 1.47
N VAL A 128 9.52 -8.61 2.53
CA VAL A 128 10.22 -8.58 3.83
C VAL A 128 10.36 -9.98 4.43
N GLU A 129 9.35 -10.83 4.22
CA GLU A 129 9.29 -12.20 4.74
C GLU A 129 10.05 -13.20 3.87
N ASP A 130 10.39 -12.84 2.63
CA ASP A 130 10.88 -13.76 1.60
C ASP A 130 11.64 -12.99 0.51
N LYS A 131 12.98 -13.02 0.60
CA LYS A 131 13.86 -12.22 -0.28
C LYS A 131 13.84 -12.67 -1.75
N ASP A 132 13.46 -13.92 -1.99
CA ASP A 132 13.37 -14.48 -3.34
C ASP A 132 11.98 -14.24 -3.97
N GLY A 133 10.99 -13.87 -3.16
CA GLY A 133 9.62 -13.60 -3.58
C GLY A 133 9.43 -12.18 -4.11
N ASN A 134 8.69 -12.01 -5.20
CA ASN A 134 8.33 -10.70 -5.75
C ASN A 134 7.01 -10.18 -5.16
N GLN A 135 6.98 -8.91 -4.72
CA GLN A 135 5.84 -8.33 -4.03
C GLN A 135 4.58 -8.22 -4.91
N MET A 136 4.72 -7.86 -6.19
CA MET A 136 3.57 -7.80 -7.11
C MET A 136 3.01 -9.19 -7.42
N ASN A 137 3.86 -10.19 -7.63
CA ASN A 137 3.41 -11.56 -7.84
C ASN A 137 2.68 -12.11 -6.60
N GLU A 138 3.16 -11.83 -5.39
CA GLU A 138 2.46 -12.16 -4.16
C GLU A 138 1.08 -11.48 -4.09
N ALA A 139 0.99 -10.21 -4.47
CA ALA A 139 -0.27 -9.48 -4.51
C ALA A 139 -1.26 -10.08 -5.52
N LEU A 140 -0.79 -10.49 -6.70
CA LEU A 140 -1.61 -11.17 -7.72
C LEU A 140 -2.15 -12.51 -7.20
N MET A 141 -1.30 -13.35 -6.61
CA MET A 141 -1.70 -14.64 -6.04
C MET A 141 -2.73 -14.46 -4.90
N LEU A 142 -2.49 -13.49 -4.02
CA LEU A 142 -3.40 -13.18 -2.92
C LEU A 142 -4.75 -12.65 -3.42
N TRP A 143 -4.73 -11.76 -4.41
CA TRP A 143 -5.94 -11.26 -5.03
C TRP A 143 -6.76 -12.37 -5.68
N GLU A 144 -6.13 -13.30 -6.42
CA GLU A 144 -6.83 -14.43 -7.02
C GLU A 144 -7.56 -15.26 -5.96
N SER A 145 -6.93 -15.53 -4.82
CA SER A 145 -7.53 -16.24 -3.70
C SER A 145 -8.73 -15.48 -3.10
N ILE A 146 -8.62 -14.17 -2.96
CA ILE A 146 -9.59 -13.33 -2.26
C ILE A 146 -10.77 -12.98 -3.16
N ALA A 147 -10.53 -12.52 -4.39
CA ALA A 147 -11.56 -12.12 -5.33
C ALA A 147 -12.53 -13.27 -5.66
N ASN A 148 -12.01 -14.50 -5.68
CA ASN A 148 -12.76 -15.73 -5.97
C ASN A 148 -13.27 -16.46 -4.70
N SER A 149 -13.10 -15.88 -3.51
CA SER A 149 -13.56 -16.49 -2.26
C SER A 149 -15.09 -16.43 -2.13
N HIS A 150 -15.68 -17.51 -1.59
CA HIS A 150 -17.12 -17.60 -1.32
C HIS A 150 -17.60 -16.55 -0.30
N TRP A 151 -16.72 -16.09 0.60
CA TRP A 151 -17.04 -15.04 1.56
C TRP A 151 -17.42 -13.72 0.89
N PHE A 152 -16.78 -13.42 -0.25
CA PHE A 152 -16.96 -12.14 -0.92
C PHE A 152 -17.91 -12.22 -2.11
N THR A 153 -18.64 -13.32 -2.34
CA THR A 153 -19.48 -13.50 -3.54
C THR A 153 -20.46 -12.34 -3.75
N LYS A 154 -21.05 -11.82 -2.67
CA LYS A 154 -22.00 -10.69 -2.71
C LYS A 154 -21.35 -9.33 -2.52
N SER A 155 -20.11 -9.28 -2.05
CA SER A 155 -19.38 -8.04 -1.75
C SER A 155 -18.93 -7.33 -3.03
N ALA A 156 -18.92 -5.99 -2.99
CA ALA A 156 -18.21 -5.20 -4.00
C ALA A 156 -16.69 -5.42 -3.88
N LEU A 157 -15.99 -5.49 -5.01
CA LEU A 157 -14.53 -5.62 -5.04
C LEU A 157 -13.91 -4.31 -5.53
N ILE A 158 -13.15 -3.67 -4.67
CA ILE A 158 -12.40 -2.46 -4.99
C ILE A 158 -10.91 -2.79 -4.96
N LEU A 159 -10.21 -2.40 -6.02
CA LEU A 159 -8.78 -2.58 -6.16
C LEU A 159 -8.10 -1.22 -6.22
N PHE A 160 -7.24 -0.93 -5.24
CA PHE A 160 -6.39 0.25 -5.24
C PHE A 160 -4.97 -0.12 -5.65
N LEU A 161 -4.56 0.36 -6.82
CA LEU A 161 -3.16 0.37 -7.24
C LEU A 161 -2.51 1.65 -6.69
N ASN A 162 -1.96 1.53 -5.48
CA ASN A 162 -1.40 2.61 -4.68
C ASN A 162 0.10 2.83 -4.95
N LYS A 163 0.67 3.91 -4.43
CA LYS A 163 2.08 4.33 -4.62
C LYS A 163 2.40 4.69 -6.07
N MET A 164 1.45 5.38 -6.71
CA MET A 164 1.54 5.76 -8.11
C MET A 164 2.60 6.83 -8.39
N ASP A 165 2.90 7.66 -7.41
CA ASP A 165 4.04 8.57 -7.39
C ASP A 165 5.36 7.80 -7.57
N LEU A 166 5.63 6.82 -6.69
CA LEU A 166 6.87 6.04 -6.73
C LEU A 166 6.97 5.19 -7.99
N PHE A 167 5.85 4.64 -8.45
CA PHE A 167 5.80 3.85 -9.67
C PHE A 167 6.21 4.64 -10.92
N LYS A 168 5.73 5.88 -11.05
CA LYS A 168 6.05 6.77 -12.20
C LYS A 168 7.54 7.08 -12.28
N GLU A 169 8.19 7.27 -11.14
CA GLU A 169 9.62 7.54 -11.09
C GLU A 169 10.41 6.29 -11.47
N LYS A 170 10.02 5.14 -10.93
CA LYS A 170 10.75 3.89 -11.03
C LYS A 170 10.71 3.25 -12.41
N ILE A 171 9.56 3.31 -13.10
CA ILE A 171 9.37 2.66 -14.41
C ILE A 171 10.37 3.14 -15.46
N THR A 172 10.87 4.37 -15.32
CA THR A 172 11.86 4.96 -16.23
C THR A 172 13.25 4.32 -16.13
N LYS A 173 13.53 3.57 -15.06
CA LYS A 173 14.85 2.99 -14.76
C LYS A 173 14.84 1.48 -14.53
N SER A 174 13.67 0.90 -14.24
CA SER A 174 13.50 -0.50 -13.89
C SER A 174 12.31 -1.07 -14.68
N PRO A 175 12.53 -1.61 -15.89
CA PRO A 175 11.47 -2.18 -16.73
C PRO A 175 10.81 -3.41 -16.08
N ILE A 176 9.48 -3.49 -16.11
CA ILE A 176 8.75 -4.61 -15.50
C ILE A 176 9.11 -5.98 -16.10
N THR A 177 9.53 -6.02 -17.36
CA THR A 177 9.89 -7.26 -18.08
C THR A 177 11.09 -7.97 -17.46
N GLU A 178 11.97 -7.25 -16.77
CA GLU A 178 13.13 -7.81 -16.05
C GLU A 178 12.72 -8.56 -14.77
N TYR A 179 11.48 -8.35 -14.30
CA TYR A 179 10.95 -8.91 -13.04
C TYR A 179 9.85 -9.94 -13.26
N GLY A 180 9.89 -10.64 -14.40
CA GLY A 180 8.99 -11.76 -14.72
C GLY A 180 7.71 -11.39 -15.45
N PHE A 181 7.48 -10.09 -15.72
CA PHE A 181 6.34 -9.59 -16.49
C PHE A 181 6.65 -9.56 -18.01
N THR A 182 7.12 -10.68 -18.56
CA THR A 182 7.64 -10.79 -19.94
C THR A 182 6.57 -10.76 -21.02
N ASP A 183 5.30 -10.94 -20.65
CA ASP A 183 4.12 -10.82 -21.52
C ASP A 183 3.68 -9.36 -21.74
N TYR A 184 4.36 -8.39 -21.13
CA TYR A 184 4.15 -6.98 -21.45
C TYR A 184 4.88 -6.59 -22.74
N HIS A 185 4.12 -6.05 -23.70
CA HIS A 185 4.62 -5.64 -25.01
C HIS A 185 4.57 -4.13 -25.27
N GLY A 186 4.18 -3.34 -24.26
CA GLY A 186 4.18 -1.88 -24.36
C GLY A 186 5.59 -1.28 -24.17
N PRO A 187 5.73 0.05 -24.32
CA PRO A 187 6.96 0.75 -24.00
C PRO A 187 7.34 0.56 -22.53
N SER A 188 8.63 0.37 -22.25
CA SER A 188 9.14 0.09 -20.91
C SER A 188 9.09 1.27 -19.95
N ASP A 189 8.97 2.49 -20.47
CA ASP A 189 8.97 3.76 -19.72
C ASP A 189 7.57 4.41 -19.64
N ASP A 190 6.56 3.82 -20.28
CA ASP A 190 5.19 4.35 -20.28
C ASP A 190 4.40 3.88 -19.06
N TRP A 191 4.47 4.65 -17.98
CA TRP A 191 3.71 4.38 -16.75
C TRP A 191 2.20 4.21 -16.98
N LYS A 192 1.58 4.84 -17.99
CA LYS A 192 0.15 4.71 -18.24
C LYS A 192 -0.18 3.33 -18.81
N GLN A 193 0.60 2.87 -19.78
CA GLN A 193 0.41 1.54 -20.36
C GLN A 193 0.77 0.44 -19.36
N THR A 194 1.86 0.60 -18.61
CA THR A 194 2.27 -0.37 -17.59
C THR A 194 1.27 -0.45 -16.42
N SER A 195 0.75 0.69 -15.95
CA SER A 195 -0.25 0.69 -14.88
C SER A 195 -1.58 0.07 -15.33
N LYS A 196 -2.00 0.30 -16.58
CA LYS A 196 -3.13 -0.39 -17.20
C LYS A 196 -2.89 -1.90 -17.30
N TYR A 197 -1.70 -2.33 -17.72
CA TYR A 197 -1.34 -3.75 -17.77
C TYR A 197 -1.52 -4.45 -16.42
N PHE A 198 -1.06 -3.85 -15.33
CA PHE A 198 -1.29 -4.42 -13.99
C PHE A 198 -2.77 -4.46 -13.62
N MET A 199 -3.51 -3.38 -13.88
CA MET A 199 -4.96 -3.34 -13.65
C MET A 199 -5.68 -4.47 -14.40
N ASP A 200 -5.33 -4.69 -15.67
CA ASP A 200 -5.92 -5.72 -16.50
C ASP A 200 -5.53 -7.13 -16.02
N LYS A 201 -4.29 -7.34 -15.54
CA LYS A 201 -3.90 -8.61 -14.89
C LYS A 201 -4.75 -8.92 -13.65
N PHE A 202 -4.93 -7.96 -12.75
CA PHE A 202 -5.77 -8.16 -11.56
C PHE A 202 -7.23 -8.45 -11.95
N ARG A 203 -7.76 -7.75 -12.95
CA ARG A 203 -9.12 -7.99 -13.46
C ARG A 203 -9.29 -9.38 -14.07
N ALA A 204 -8.30 -9.85 -14.82
CA ALA A 204 -8.33 -11.16 -15.46
C ALA A 204 -8.34 -12.33 -14.46
N LEU A 205 -7.87 -12.13 -13.22
CA LEU A 205 -7.87 -13.16 -12.17
C LEU A 205 -9.25 -13.38 -11.53
N ASN A 206 -10.22 -12.51 -11.77
CA ASN A 206 -11.59 -12.71 -11.30
C ASN A 206 -12.34 -13.65 -12.25
N ARG A 207 -12.84 -14.76 -11.69
CA ARG A 207 -13.52 -15.81 -12.45
C ARG A 207 -15.01 -15.56 -12.63
N ASN A 208 -15.58 -14.57 -11.93
CA ASN A 208 -16.99 -14.22 -12.04
C ASN A 208 -17.17 -12.98 -12.95
N PRO A 209 -17.62 -13.14 -14.21
CA PRO A 209 -17.78 -12.03 -15.15
C PRO A 209 -18.89 -11.04 -14.74
N GLU A 210 -19.85 -11.46 -13.92
CA GLU A 210 -20.92 -10.57 -13.41
C GLU A 210 -20.42 -9.65 -12.29
N LYS A 211 -19.26 -9.98 -11.70
CA LYS A 211 -18.67 -9.24 -10.60
C LYS A 211 -17.66 -8.24 -11.12
N GLU A 212 -18.10 -7.00 -11.29
CA GLU A 212 -17.21 -5.91 -11.68
C GLU A 212 -16.18 -5.59 -10.58
N ILE A 213 -14.92 -5.40 -11.01
CA ILE A 213 -13.83 -4.93 -10.15
C ILE A 213 -13.61 -3.44 -10.40
N TYR A 214 -13.78 -2.67 -9.34
CA TYR A 214 -13.63 -1.22 -9.36
C TYR A 214 -12.19 -0.85 -9.05
N GLY A 215 -11.45 -0.54 -10.11
CA GLY A 215 -10.02 -0.27 -10.04
C GLY A 215 -9.72 1.23 -9.97
N HIS A 216 -8.89 1.63 -9.01
CA HIS A 216 -8.43 3.01 -8.85
C HIS A 216 -6.91 3.07 -8.75
N PHE A 217 -6.31 4.07 -9.39
CA PHE A 217 -4.91 4.43 -9.17
C PHE A 217 -4.85 5.49 -8.08
N THR A 218 -4.08 5.23 -7.02
CA THR A 218 -4.09 6.07 -5.82
C THR A 218 -2.69 6.44 -5.37
N ASN A 219 -2.63 7.53 -4.62
CA ASN A 219 -1.52 7.81 -3.71
C ASN A 219 -2.14 8.07 -2.34
N ALA A 220 -2.01 7.12 -1.41
CA ALA A 220 -2.59 7.22 -0.08
C ALA A 220 -2.01 8.39 0.75
N THR A 221 -0.83 8.89 0.38
CA THR A 221 -0.24 10.07 1.01
C THR A 221 -0.83 11.38 0.47
N ASP A 222 -1.56 11.35 -0.65
CA ASP A 222 -2.31 12.49 -1.18
C ASP A 222 -3.76 12.43 -0.67
N THR A 223 -4.03 13.19 0.39
CA THR A 223 -5.34 13.24 1.06
C THR A 223 -6.45 13.75 0.15
N ASN A 224 -6.15 14.61 -0.82
CA ASN A 224 -7.14 15.13 -1.77
C ASN A 224 -7.54 14.06 -2.78
N LEU A 225 -6.56 13.38 -3.37
CA LEU A 225 -6.81 12.28 -4.30
C LEU A 225 -7.56 11.14 -3.60
N LEU A 226 -7.17 10.82 -2.37
CA LEU A 226 -7.82 9.76 -1.60
C LEU A 226 -9.26 10.13 -1.27
N LYS A 227 -9.53 11.39 -0.87
CA LYS A 227 -10.90 11.87 -0.62
C LYS A 227 -11.78 11.76 -1.85
N ILE A 228 -11.28 12.15 -3.03
CA ILE A 228 -12.02 12.03 -4.29
C ILE A 228 -12.29 10.54 -4.60
N THR A 229 -11.27 9.70 -4.45
CA THR A 229 -11.39 8.26 -4.71
C THR A 229 -12.42 7.61 -3.78
N MET A 230 -12.39 7.93 -2.49
CA MET A 230 -13.34 7.41 -1.49
C MET A 230 -14.77 7.89 -1.74
N THR A 231 -14.95 9.10 -2.28
CA THR A 231 -16.27 9.59 -2.70
C THR A 231 -16.83 8.72 -3.84
N SER A 232 -16.02 8.43 -4.86
CA SER A 232 -16.43 7.54 -5.95
C SER A 232 -16.75 6.12 -5.46
N VAL A 233 -15.98 5.61 -4.49
CA VAL A 233 -16.24 4.32 -3.83
C VAL A 233 -17.57 4.34 -3.09
N GLN A 234 -17.87 5.43 -2.37
CA GLN A 234 -19.14 5.59 -1.66
C GLN A 234 -20.33 5.57 -2.62
N ASP A 235 -20.29 6.36 -3.69
CA ASP A 235 -21.36 6.41 -4.69
C ASP A 235 -21.64 5.03 -5.29
N MET A 236 -20.58 4.28 -5.58
CA MET A 236 -20.67 2.92 -6.10
C MET A 236 -21.31 1.95 -5.11
N ILE A 237 -20.93 2.00 -3.83
CA ILE A 237 -21.52 1.16 -2.77
C ILE A 237 -23.02 1.49 -2.64
N ILE A 238 -23.38 2.77 -2.64
CA ILE A 238 -24.77 3.23 -2.54
C ILE A 238 -25.59 2.75 -3.74
N GLN A 239 -25.10 2.95 -4.97
CA GLN A 239 -25.80 2.52 -6.18
C GLN A 239 -26.01 1.00 -6.21
N ARG A 240 -25.02 0.21 -5.75
CA ARG A 240 -25.13 -1.24 -5.66
C ARG A 240 -26.20 -1.66 -4.65
N ASN A 241 -26.18 -1.05 -3.46
CA ASN A 241 -27.17 -1.34 -2.41
C ASN A 241 -28.58 -0.97 -2.85
N LEU A 242 -28.75 0.16 -3.54
CA LEU A 242 -30.05 0.58 -4.09
C LEU A 242 -30.56 -0.41 -5.16
N LYS A 243 -29.69 -0.87 -6.08
CA LYS A 243 -30.06 -1.89 -7.08
C LYS A 243 -30.52 -3.20 -6.43
N GLN A 244 -29.93 -3.59 -5.30
CA GLN A 244 -30.33 -4.78 -4.55
C GLN A 244 -31.67 -4.62 -3.79
N LEU A 245 -32.14 -3.40 -3.53
CA LEU A 245 -33.44 -3.14 -2.88
C LEU A 245 -34.60 -3.07 -3.88
N ILE A 246 -34.30 -2.82 -5.16
CA ILE A 246 -35.30 -2.65 -6.24
C ILE A 246 -35.61 -3.99 -6.94
N LEU A 247 -34.80 -5.02 -6.70
CA LEU A 247 -34.98 -6.41 -7.19
C LEU A 247 -35.33 -7.34 -6.04
#